data_AF-A0A919EW59-F1
#
_entry.id   AF-A0A919EW59-F1
#
_cell.length_a   1.000
_cell.length_b   1.000
_cell.length_c   1.000
_cell.angle_alpha   90.00
_cell.angle_beta   90.00
_cell.angle_gamma   90.00
#
_symmetry.space_group_name_H-M   'P 1'
#
loop_
_entity.id
_entity.type
_entity.pdbx_description
1 polymer ?
#
loop_
_entity_poly.entity_id
_entity_poly.type
_entity_poly.pdbx_seq_one_letter_code
_entity_poly.pdbx_strand_id
1 'polypeptide(L)'
;MGRSRIRPGRTRGSTTDTDTDTDTDTDTTEGTGMRPTQAKDHPAASPPRPIAAVPGASLARRPVAGGGEGHHGAGAWSASGPPPDGPAEVRRLDGDVPGAVGRLLDQVLRERLRRARLADPLFAEEVAERVTRFTLRGGKRTRAQLVWWAARACAGGDPAAAAAALRIGAAVELLQTCALVQDDVMDQAVLRRGRPALHAELTDRYAGRAGVERARRFGQSAAVLAGDLALAWADDVVAETPLEAWTGVVVRRLWSDMRTEMVAGQFLDVQGQVTGVSSLARVLRAARLKSALYSVERPLALGAAVAGADDVTLRRLCDAGRCVGLAFQLRDDLDDVFGDPRETGKARGGDIREGKPTYLVTVARARAEAAGDTGALAVLDRRLGDPALTESALREVRDVLVATGARATVEAKVDRLAAQGLRHFDGAALDPEGAGPLRALLLATAGARPGADAAVRPGQDAAARDIGAWPGADTRDTAAWPGDDTPDSAAWPGDDPLDAAGPGEDGVVRLLPVPDPYATRAHGRTGSGR
;
A
#
# COMPACT_ATOMS: atom_id res chain seq x y z
N MET A 1 -25.69 -78.94 44.66
CA MET A 1 -24.45 -78.16 44.51
C MET A 1 -24.76 -76.73 44.96
N GLY A 2 -24.27 -76.13 46.04
CA GLY A 2 -23.28 -76.49 47.04
C GLY A 2 -22.69 -75.20 47.61
N ARG A 3 -23.20 -74.76 48.78
CA ARG A 3 -22.51 -73.99 49.87
C ARG A 3 -22.13 -72.52 49.57
N SER A 4 -22.09 -71.56 50.50
CA SER A 4 -22.20 -71.56 51.96
C SER A 4 -22.62 -70.17 52.48
N ARG A 5 -23.34 -70.16 53.61
CA ARG A 5 -23.53 -69.01 54.51
C ARG A 5 -22.22 -68.70 55.28
N ILE A 6 -22.12 -67.50 55.88
CA ILE A 6 -21.83 -67.24 57.32
C ILE A 6 -21.62 -65.72 57.56
N ARG A 7 -22.51 -65.11 58.36
CA ARG A 7 -22.34 -63.90 59.23
C ARG A 7 -21.67 -64.37 60.56
N PRO A 8 -21.10 -63.55 61.48
CA PRO A 8 -21.65 -62.29 62.06
C PRO A 8 -20.56 -61.25 62.45
N GLY A 9 -20.80 -59.99 62.83
CA GLY A 9 -21.57 -59.42 63.96
C GLY A 9 -20.60 -58.79 64.97
N ARG A 10 -20.70 -57.49 65.30
CA ARG A 10 -21.15 -56.88 66.59
C ARG A 10 -20.39 -55.52 66.70
N THR A 11 -20.83 -54.43 67.33
CA THR A 11 -21.90 -54.13 68.30
C THR A 11 -22.00 -52.61 68.50
N ARG A 12 -23.24 -52.11 68.69
CA ARG A 12 -23.75 -51.08 69.66
C ARG A 12 -23.07 -49.69 69.73
N GLY A 13 -23.75 -48.56 69.95
CA GLY A 13 -25.12 -48.24 70.40
C GLY A 13 -25.51 -46.84 69.90
N SER A 14 -26.79 -46.58 69.66
CA SER A 14 -27.80 -46.03 70.60
C SER A 14 -27.77 -44.50 70.74
N THR A 15 -28.83 -43.89 70.18
CA THR A 15 -29.68 -42.82 70.74
C THR A 15 -29.09 -41.44 71.03
N THR A 16 -29.56 -40.42 70.30
CA THR A 16 -30.43 -39.27 70.69
C THR A 16 -30.31 -38.21 69.57
N ASP A 17 -31.36 -37.81 68.82
CA ASP A 17 -32.37 -36.77 69.14
C ASP A 17 -31.72 -35.53 69.80
N THR A 18 -31.82 -34.28 69.34
CA THR A 18 -32.88 -33.55 68.61
C THR A 18 -32.35 -32.18 68.16
N ASP A 19 -33.02 -31.62 67.15
CA ASP A 19 -33.41 -30.20 66.97
C ASP A 19 -32.42 -29.08 66.55
N THR A 20 -32.92 -28.36 65.53
CA THR A 20 -32.89 -26.91 65.26
C THR A 20 -31.55 -26.20 65.05
N ASP A 21 -31.30 -25.70 63.85
CA ASP A 21 -31.71 -24.31 63.54
C ASP A 21 -31.48 -23.96 62.05
N THR A 22 -32.41 -23.14 61.57
CA THR A 22 -32.39 -22.40 60.32
C THR A 22 -31.26 -21.39 60.28
N ASP A 23 -30.53 -21.30 59.17
CA ASP A 23 -30.22 -19.99 58.60
C ASP A 23 -29.87 -20.05 57.11
N THR A 24 -30.40 -19.06 56.42
CA THR A 24 -30.36 -18.80 54.98
C THR A 24 -28.98 -18.34 54.52
N ASP A 25 -28.44 -18.96 53.47
CA ASP A 25 -27.36 -18.38 52.67
C ASP A 25 -27.79 -18.25 51.20
N THR A 26 -27.77 -17.00 50.75
CA THR A 26 -27.94 -16.56 49.37
C THR A 26 -26.68 -16.85 48.57
N ASP A 27 -26.76 -17.76 47.59
CA ASP A 27 -25.68 -18.03 46.64
C ASP A 27 -25.89 -17.19 45.37
N THR A 28 -25.15 -16.08 45.26
CA THR A 28 -25.00 -15.30 44.03
C THR A 28 -23.81 -15.83 43.22
N THR A 29 -24.13 -16.31 42.02
CA THR A 29 -23.22 -16.74 40.94
C THR A 29 -22.14 -15.70 40.61
N GLU A 30 -20.86 -16.06 40.80
CA GLU A 30 -19.70 -15.31 40.32
C GLU A 30 -19.38 -15.64 38.85
N GLY A 31 -19.19 -14.57 38.06
CA GLY A 31 -18.80 -14.60 36.65
C GLY A 31 -17.32 -14.90 36.44
N THR A 32 -17.02 -15.67 35.40
CA THR A 32 -15.67 -16.03 34.97
C THR A 32 -15.06 -14.91 34.13
N GLY A 33 -14.36 -13.97 34.78
CA GLY A 33 -13.54 -12.96 34.12
C GLY A 33 -12.17 -13.50 33.68
N MET A 34 -11.83 -13.38 32.39
CA MET A 34 -10.47 -13.59 31.89
C MET A 34 -9.49 -12.60 32.55
N ARG A 35 -8.38 -13.10 33.09
CA ARG A 35 -7.31 -12.26 33.65
C ARG A 35 -6.49 -11.61 32.51
N PRO A 36 -6.06 -10.34 32.65
CA PRO A 36 -5.14 -9.72 31.70
C PRO A 36 -3.77 -10.40 31.74
N THR A 37 -3.18 -10.67 30.58
CA THR A 37 -1.79 -11.13 30.48
C THR A 37 -0.84 -10.04 30.95
N GLN A 38 -0.10 -10.28 32.04
CA GLN A 38 0.99 -9.42 32.45
C GLN A 38 2.13 -9.49 31.42
N ALA A 39 2.54 -8.32 30.92
CA ALA A 39 3.85 -8.17 30.31
C ALA A 39 4.90 -8.62 31.34
N LYS A 40 5.88 -9.43 30.91
CA LYS A 40 6.92 -9.94 31.79
C LYS A 40 7.88 -8.82 32.16
N ASP A 41 7.55 -8.06 33.20
CA ASP A 41 8.51 -7.24 33.92
C ASP A 41 9.37 -8.16 34.81
N HIS A 42 10.45 -8.69 34.25
CA HIS A 42 11.48 -9.35 35.04
C HIS A 42 12.45 -8.29 35.59
N PRO A 43 12.75 -8.28 36.91
CA PRO A 43 13.84 -7.47 37.43
C PRO A 43 15.15 -7.90 36.76
N ALA A 44 15.99 -6.92 36.38
CA ALA A 44 17.23 -7.13 35.65
C ALA A 44 18.13 -8.16 36.36
N ALA A 45 18.20 -9.37 35.79
CA ALA A 45 19.19 -10.35 36.17
C ALA A 45 20.58 -9.88 35.70
N SER A 46 21.61 -10.19 36.50
CA SER A 46 23.03 -9.89 36.26
C SER A 46 23.45 -10.05 34.80
N PRO A 47 24.41 -9.24 34.31
CA PRO A 47 24.78 -9.21 32.90
C PRO A 47 25.16 -10.62 32.41
N PRO A 48 24.66 -11.05 31.23
CA PRO A 48 24.97 -12.35 30.69
C PRO A 48 26.48 -12.49 30.48
N ARG A 49 27.02 -13.67 30.77
CA ARG A 49 28.40 -14.03 30.40
C ARG A 49 28.56 -13.82 28.89
N PRO A 50 29.68 -13.24 28.43
CA PRO A 50 29.88 -12.98 27.00
C PRO A 50 29.78 -14.29 26.23
N ILE A 51 28.82 -14.34 25.30
CA ILE A 51 28.71 -15.41 24.31
C ILE A 51 29.95 -15.31 23.42
N ALA A 52 30.67 -16.41 23.23
CA ALA A 52 31.81 -16.46 22.32
C ALA A 52 31.36 -16.01 20.93
N ALA A 53 32.04 -15.00 20.39
CA ALA A 53 31.76 -14.47 19.07
C ALA A 53 31.80 -15.61 18.03
N VAL A 54 30.75 -15.70 17.22
CA VAL A 54 30.80 -16.43 15.95
C VAL A 54 31.93 -15.78 15.14
N PRO A 55 32.93 -16.52 14.61
CA PRO A 55 33.97 -15.94 13.79
C PRO A 55 33.34 -15.22 12.60
N GLY A 56 33.43 -13.89 12.58
CA GLY A 56 32.84 -13.07 11.55
C GLY A 56 33.42 -13.43 10.17
N ALA A 57 32.54 -13.45 9.17
CA ALA A 57 32.96 -13.21 7.81
C ALA A 57 33.73 -11.87 7.81
N SER A 58 35.04 -11.96 7.62
CA SER A 58 35.92 -10.80 7.52
C SER A 58 35.39 -9.87 6.43
N LEU A 59 34.80 -8.74 6.82
CA LEU A 59 34.65 -7.61 5.92
C LEU A 59 36.08 -7.15 5.63
N ALA A 60 36.64 -7.63 4.52
CA ALA A 60 37.99 -7.31 4.10
C ALA A 60 38.19 -5.79 4.13
N ARG A 61 39.04 -5.31 5.03
CA ARG A 61 39.57 -3.95 4.99
C ARG A 61 40.27 -3.77 3.65
N ARG A 62 39.86 -2.76 2.87
CA ARG A 62 40.64 -2.30 1.70
C ARG A 62 42.09 -2.02 2.17
N PRO A 63 43.12 -2.52 1.49
CA PRO A 63 44.47 -2.01 1.69
C PRO A 63 44.46 -0.54 1.27
N VAL A 64 45.05 0.32 2.11
CA VAL A 64 45.40 1.68 1.71
C VAL A 64 46.44 1.55 0.59
N ALA A 65 46.11 2.06 -0.59
CA ALA A 65 47.00 2.01 -1.74
C ALA A 65 48.26 2.84 -1.48
N GLY A 66 49.39 2.16 -1.26
CA GLY A 66 50.72 2.67 -1.58
C GLY A 66 51.01 2.33 -3.04
N GLY A 67 51.56 3.30 -3.79
CA GLY A 67 51.69 3.26 -5.25
C GLY A 67 52.44 2.06 -5.81
N GLY A 68 51.99 1.62 -6.99
CA GLY A 68 52.64 0.57 -7.79
C GLY A 68 51.70 0.06 -8.88
N GLU A 69 52.17 0.10 -10.12
CA GLU A 69 51.44 -0.16 -11.36
C GLU A 69 50.88 -1.59 -11.48
N GLY A 70 49.72 -1.72 -12.14
CA GLY A 70 49.38 -2.83 -13.03
C GLY A 70 49.14 -4.22 -12.44
N HIS A 71 47.90 -4.50 -12.01
CA HIS A 71 47.22 -5.77 -12.33
C HIS A 71 45.71 -5.69 -12.03
N HIS A 72 44.89 -5.92 -13.06
CA HIS A 72 43.44 -6.07 -12.94
C HIS A 72 43.11 -7.39 -12.23
N GLY A 73 43.00 -7.34 -10.90
CA GLY A 73 42.49 -8.44 -10.08
C GLY A 73 40.96 -8.41 -10.02
N ALA A 74 40.32 -9.31 -10.76
CA ALA A 74 38.91 -9.64 -10.63
C ALA A 74 38.63 -10.23 -9.23
N GLY A 75 37.69 -9.65 -8.49
CA GLY A 75 37.31 -10.17 -7.17
C GLY A 75 36.58 -9.20 -6.25
N ALA A 76 35.71 -8.34 -6.78
CA ALA A 76 34.70 -7.65 -5.98
C ALA A 76 33.35 -8.31 -6.26
N TRP A 77 32.62 -8.66 -5.22
CA TRP A 77 31.28 -9.24 -5.30
C TRP A 77 30.31 -8.25 -5.97
N SER A 78 30.24 -8.28 -7.30
CA SER A 78 29.27 -7.51 -8.09
C SER A 78 27.99 -8.33 -8.21
N ALA A 79 27.06 -8.16 -7.26
CA ALA A 79 25.67 -8.61 -7.42
C ALA A 79 24.91 -7.80 -8.51
N SER A 80 25.58 -6.81 -9.11
CA SER A 80 25.22 -6.14 -10.34
C SER A 80 25.73 -6.96 -11.53
N GLY A 81 24.82 -7.50 -12.34
CA GLY A 81 25.17 -7.75 -13.74
C GLY A 81 25.67 -6.43 -14.38
N PRO A 82 26.48 -6.49 -15.44
CA PRO A 82 26.91 -5.28 -16.12
C PRO A 82 25.67 -4.47 -16.58
N PRO A 83 25.76 -3.12 -16.65
CA PRO A 83 24.74 -2.33 -17.32
C PRO A 83 24.59 -2.82 -18.77
N PRO A 84 23.46 -2.55 -19.44
CA PRO A 84 23.29 -2.87 -20.85
C PRO A 84 24.48 -2.33 -21.67
N ASP A 85 24.95 -3.11 -22.65
CA ASP A 85 26.14 -2.83 -23.48
C ASP A 85 25.96 -1.61 -24.41
N GLY A 86 24.77 -0.99 -24.40
CA GLY A 86 24.47 0.24 -25.11
C GLY A 86 22.98 0.45 -25.40
N PRO A 87 22.62 1.53 -26.11
CA PRO A 87 21.22 1.87 -26.41
C PRO A 87 20.46 0.79 -27.20
N ALA A 88 21.16 -0.01 -28.00
CA ALA A 88 20.56 -1.12 -28.74
C ALA A 88 20.05 -2.23 -27.80
N GLU A 89 20.72 -2.47 -26.68
CA GLU A 89 20.23 -3.42 -25.68
C GLU A 89 19.07 -2.86 -24.88
N VAL A 90 19.12 -1.57 -24.53
CA VAL A 90 17.99 -0.88 -23.89
C VAL A 90 16.71 -1.02 -24.73
N ARG A 91 16.80 -0.81 -26.05
CA ARG A 91 15.66 -1.04 -26.96
C ARG A 91 15.19 -2.48 -27.05
N ARG A 92 16.07 -3.47 -26.81
CA ARG A 92 15.63 -4.88 -26.70
C ARG A 92 14.82 -5.11 -25.42
N LEU A 93 15.21 -4.47 -24.31
CA LEU A 93 14.52 -4.55 -23.04
C LEU A 93 13.14 -3.88 -23.09
N ASP A 94 13.01 -2.78 -23.83
CA ASP A 94 11.74 -2.08 -24.11
C ASP A 94 10.65 -3.03 -24.67
N GLY A 95 11.05 -4.06 -25.42
CA GLY A 95 10.13 -5.04 -26.01
C GLY A 95 9.48 -6.02 -25.02
N ASP A 96 10.08 -6.20 -23.83
CA ASP A 96 9.57 -7.09 -22.77
C ASP A 96 10.07 -6.63 -21.39
N VAL A 97 9.61 -5.46 -20.96
CA VAL A 97 9.96 -4.88 -19.65
C VAL A 97 9.57 -5.82 -18.50
N PRO A 98 8.36 -6.41 -18.44
CA PRO A 98 8.00 -7.33 -17.37
C PRO A 98 8.91 -8.56 -17.29
N GLY A 99 9.28 -9.14 -18.43
CA GLY A 99 10.22 -10.26 -18.45
C GLY A 99 11.65 -9.86 -18.13
N ALA A 100 12.10 -8.67 -18.51
CA ALA A 100 13.40 -8.12 -18.09
C ALA A 100 13.49 -7.97 -16.56
N VAL A 101 12.48 -7.36 -15.94
CA VAL A 101 12.36 -7.26 -14.47
C VAL A 101 12.29 -8.65 -13.84
N GLY A 102 11.54 -9.58 -14.44
CA GLY A 102 11.44 -10.97 -13.98
C GLY A 102 12.78 -11.70 -13.97
N ARG A 103 13.59 -11.56 -15.03
CA ARG A 103 14.94 -12.15 -15.10
C ARG A 103 15.87 -11.57 -14.04
N LEU A 104 15.82 -10.25 -13.83
CA LEU A 104 16.62 -9.61 -12.78
C LEU A 104 16.18 -10.05 -11.38
N LEU A 105 14.87 -10.12 -11.11
CA LEU A 105 14.34 -10.62 -9.85
C LEU A 105 14.77 -12.06 -9.59
N ASP A 106 14.74 -12.92 -10.60
CA ASP A 106 15.20 -14.31 -10.46
C ASP A 106 16.68 -14.38 -10.07
N GLN A 107 17.54 -13.56 -10.69
CA GLN A 107 18.95 -13.46 -10.31
C GLN A 107 19.12 -12.97 -8.86
N VAL A 108 18.45 -11.88 -8.47
CA VAL A 108 18.52 -11.31 -7.12
C VAL A 108 18.03 -12.33 -6.09
N LEU A 109 16.88 -12.95 -6.33
CA LEU A 109 16.24 -13.88 -5.40
C LEU A 109 17.01 -15.19 -5.26
N ARG A 110 17.66 -15.68 -6.31
CA ARG A 110 18.56 -16.84 -6.22
C ARG A 110 19.69 -16.59 -5.20
N GLU A 111 20.27 -15.41 -5.22
CA GLU A 111 21.31 -15.03 -4.25
C GLU A 111 20.74 -14.87 -2.83
N ARG A 112 19.60 -14.18 -2.68
CA ARG A 112 18.94 -14.00 -1.37
C ARG A 112 18.55 -15.35 -0.75
N LEU A 113 18.02 -16.26 -1.55
CA LEU A 113 17.64 -17.60 -1.11
C LEU A 113 18.86 -18.44 -0.72
N ARG A 114 19.99 -18.31 -1.44
CA ARG A 114 21.26 -18.95 -1.04
C ARG A 114 21.70 -18.49 0.34
N ARG A 115 21.63 -17.17 0.62
CA ARG A 115 21.96 -16.61 1.95
C ARG A 115 20.98 -17.08 3.02
N ALA A 116 19.69 -17.14 2.72
CA ALA A 116 18.68 -17.65 3.65
C ALA A 116 18.96 -19.11 4.05
N ARG A 117 19.34 -19.98 3.11
CA ARG A 117 19.71 -21.37 3.39
C ARG A 117 20.95 -21.52 4.28
N LEU A 118 21.91 -20.60 4.16
CA LEU A 118 23.08 -20.56 5.03
C LEU A 118 22.72 -20.09 6.45
N ALA A 119 21.70 -19.24 6.59
CA ALA A 119 21.21 -18.82 7.89
C ALA A 119 20.45 -19.94 8.59
N ASP A 120 19.46 -20.54 7.93
CA ASP A 120 18.73 -21.71 8.42
C ASP A 120 17.93 -22.40 7.29
N PRO A 121 18.03 -23.74 7.11
CA PRO A 121 17.30 -24.46 6.05
C PRO A 121 15.77 -24.41 6.18
N LEU A 122 15.23 -24.46 7.40
CA LEU A 122 13.79 -24.46 7.63
C LEU A 122 13.20 -23.07 7.31
N PHE A 123 13.85 -22.00 7.76
CA PHE A 123 13.50 -20.63 7.39
C PHE A 123 13.54 -20.43 5.88
N ALA A 124 14.57 -20.95 5.22
CA ALA A 124 14.69 -20.84 3.78
C ALA A 124 13.51 -21.53 3.07
N GLU A 125 13.21 -22.78 3.41
CA GLU A 125 12.10 -23.54 2.83
C GLU A 125 10.74 -22.92 3.17
N GLU A 126 10.52 -22.57 4.44
CA GLU A 126 9.19 -22.19 4.89
C GLU A 126 8.82 -20.75 4.52
N VAL A 127 9.79 -19.83 4.52
CA VAL A 127 9.54 -18.39 4.35
C VAL A 127 10.18 -17.86 3.07
N ALA A 128 11.50 -18.00 2.93
CA ALA A 128 12.25 -17.36 1.85
C ALA A 128 11.86 -17.87 0.46
N GLU A 129 11.62 -19.18 0.31
CA GLU A 129 11.14 -19.77 -0.95
C GLU A 129 9.72 -19.33 -1.29
N ARG A 130 8.87 -19.07 -0.29
CA ARG A 130 7.51 -18.55 -0.51
C ARG A 130 7.53 -17.10 -0.97
N VAL A 131 8.35 -16.25 -0.35
CA VAL A 131 8.58 -14.86 -0.80
C VAL A 131 9.10 -14.85 -2.24
N THR A 132 10.08 -15.70 -2.54
CA THR A 132 10.66 -15.84 -3.89
C THR A 132 9.60 -16.25 -4.90
N ARG A 133 8.87 -17.33 -4.60
CA ARG A 133 7.81 -17.86 -5.45
C ARG A 133 6.69 -16.84 -5.69
N PHE A 134 6.28 -16.12 -4.64
CA PHE A 134 5.24 -15.10 -4.73
C PHE A 134 5.67 -13.94 -5.64
N THR A 135 6.90 -13.46 -5.47
CA THR A 135 7.48 -12.35 -6.26
C THR A 135 7.69 -12.72 -7.73
N LEU A 136 8.17 -13.93 -8.01
CA LEU A 136 8.43 -14.39 -9.38
C LEU A 136 7.14 -14.71 -10.16
N ARG A 137 6.11 -15.23 -9.48
CA ARG A 137 4.78 -15.46 -10.05
C ARG A 137 3.94 -14.17 -10.17
N GLY A 138 4.59 -13.02 -10.11
CA GLY A 138 4.00 -11.69 -10.17
C GLY A 138 3.06 -11.46 -11.36
N GLY A 139 2.22 -10.42 -11.25
CA GLY A 139 1.24 -10.03 -12.28
C GLY A 139 1.85 -9.19 -13.41
N LYS A 140 1.08 -8.21 -13.92
CA LYS A 140 1.47 -7.30 -15.02
C LYS A 140 2.75 -6.48 -14.75
N ARG A 141 3.29 -6.48 -13.53
CA ARG A 141 4.45 -5.67 -13.08
C ARG A 141 4.32 -4.18 -13.40
N THR A 142 3.09 -3.65 -13.32
CA THR A 142 2.77 -2.27 -13.71
C THR A 142 3.65 -1.25 -13.00
N ARG A 143 3.91 -1.42 -11.70
CA ARG A 143 4.76 -0.50 -10.92
C ARG A 143 6.20 -0.48 -11.44
N ALA A 144 6.79 -1.65 -11.69
CA ALA A 144 8.13 -1.72 -12.29
C ALA A 144 8.17 -1.15 -13.71
N GLN A 145 7.10 -1.35 -14.49
CA GLN A 145 6.99 -0.73 -15.82
C GLN A 145 6.90 0.79 -15.74
N LEU A 146 6.20 1.35 -14.75
CA LEU A 146 6.15 2.80 -14.53
C LEU A 146 7.54 3.37 -14.20
N VAL A 147 8.33 2.69 -13.36
CA VAL A 147 9.73 3.07 -13.09
C VAL A 147 10.55 3.06 -14.38
N TRP A 148 10.47 1.97 -15.16
CA TRP A 148 11.22 1.81 -16.40
C TRP A 148 10.86 2.89 -17.43
N TRP A 149 9.58 3.04 -17.74
CA TRP A 149 9.14 3.95 -18.79
C TRP A 149 9.30 5.42 -18.40
N ALA A 150 9.21 5.77 -17.10
CA ALA A 150 9.58 7.10 -16.63
C ALA A 150 11.08 7.39 -16.82
N ALA A 151 11.95 6.41 -16.53
CA ALA A 151 13.38 6.56 -16.79
C ALA A 151 13.68 6.71 -18.29
N ARG A 152 13.06 5.88 -19.14
CA ARG A 152 13.19 5.98 -20.60
C ARG A 152 12.68 7.31 -21.15
N ALA A 153 11.59 7.84 -20.61
CA ALA A 153 11.03 9.12 -21.00
C ALA A 153 11.87 10.32 -20.54
N CYS A 154 12.75 10.16 -19.55
CA CYS A 154 13.58 11.26 -19.04
C CYS A 154 15.02 11.22 -19.56
N ALA A 155 15.62 10.03 -19.73
CA ALA A 155 17.03 9.87 -20.12
C ALA A 155 17.23 9.24 -21.51
N GLY A 156 16.15 8.95 -22.25
CA GLY A 156 16.27 8.25 -23.52
C GLY A 156 17.00 6.91 -23.33
N GLY A 157 17.84 6.54 -24.29
CA GLY A 157 18.51 5.24 -24.35
C GLY A 157 19.73 5.08 -23.43
N ASP A 158 19.88 5.90 -22.38
CA ASP A 158 21.01 5.83 -21.46
C ASP A 158 21.08 4.47 -20.73
N PRO A 159 22.16 3.68 -20.93
CA PRO A 159 22.27 2.36 -20.31
C PRO A 159 22.37 2.40 -18.78
N ALA A 160 22.97 3.45 -18.20
CA ALA A 160 23.12 3.55 -16.76
C ALA A 160 21.77 3.78 -16.07
N ALA A 161 20.98 4.74 -16.55
CA ALA A 161 19.61 4.99 -16.09
C ALA A 161 18.73 3.76 -16.29
N ALA A 162 18.82 3.07 -17.44
CA ALA A 162 18.07 1.85 -17.71
C ALA A 162 18.42 0.71 -16.71
N ALA A 163 19.70 0.48 -16.44
CA ALA A 163 20.15 -0.52 -15.48
C ALA A 163 19.62 -0.22 -14.06
N ALA A 164 19.71 1.04 -13.63
CA ALA A 164 19.19 1.50 -12.35
C ALA A 164 17.65 1.32 -12.27
N ALA A 165 16.93 1.71 -13.32
CA ALA A 165 15.48 1.58 -13.40
C ALA A 165 15.00 0.12 -13.28
N LEU A 166 15.70 -0.85 -13.88
CA LEU A 166 15.38 -2.27 -13.69
C LEU A 166 15.57 -2.72 -12.23
N ARG A 167 16.66 -2.30 -11.57
CA ARG A 167 16.91 -2.66 -10.17
C ARG A 167 15.90 -2.03 -9.23
N ILE A 168 15.59 -0.75 -9.42
CA ILE A 168 14.54 -0.08 -8.64
C ILE A 168 13.16 -0.70 -8.93
N GLY A 169 12.86 -1.06 -10.18
CA GLY A 169 11.65 -1.79 -10.53
C GLY A 169 11.55 -3.15 -9.82
N ALA A 170 12.65 -3.90 -9.74
CA ALA A 170 12.72 -5.14 -8.97
C ALA A 170 12.48 -4.92 -7.46
N ALA A 171 13.07 -3.86 -6.88
CA ALA A 171 12.81 -3.50 -5.49
C ALA A 171 11.34 -3.16 -5.23
N VAL A 172 10.70 -2.41 -6.14
CA VAL A 172 9.27 -2.07 -6.05
C VAL A 172 8.39 -3.32 -6.08
N GLU A 173 8.74 -4.34 -6.88
CA GLU A 173 8.01 -5.62 -6.90
C GLU A 173 8.19 -6.43 -5.61
N LEU A 174 9.35 -6.36 -4.96
CA LEU A 174 9.56 -6.95 -3.62
C LEU A 174 8.75 -6.21 -2.55
N LEU A 175 8.71 -4.88 -2.61
CA LEU A 175 7.84 -4.07 -1.75
C LEU A 175 6.37 -4.41 -1.95
N GLN A 176 5.94 -4.67 -3.20
CA GLN A 176 4.59 -5.18 -3.50
C GLN A 176 4.33 -6.56 -2.91
N THR A 177 5.33 -7.45 -2.90
CA THR A 177 5.22 -8.73 -2.20
C THR A 177 4.99 -8.52 -0.71
N CYS A 178 5.75 -7.63 -0.06
CA CYS A 178 5.52 -7.27 1.34
C CYS A 178 4.07 -6.80 1.57
N ALA A 179 3.66 -5.77 0.81
CA ALA A 179 2.35 -5.16 0.94
C ALA A 179 1.22 -6.20 0.82
N LEU A 180 1.24 -7.04 -0.22
CA LEU A 180 0.18 -8.03 -0.44
C LEU A 180 0.16 -9.14 0.61
N VAL A 181 1.32 -9.64 1.02
CA VAL A 181 1.39 -10.73 2.00
C VAL A 181 0.87 -10.27 3.36
N GLN A 182 1.18 -9.05 3.77
CA GLN A 182 0.69 -8.50 5.04
C GLN A 182 -0.78 -8.04 4.93
N ASP A 183 -1.19 -7.45 3.82
CA ASP A 183 -2.59 -7.09 3.53
C ASP A 183 -3.51 -8.32 3.57
N ASP A 184 -3.07 -9.45 2.98
CA ASP A 184 -3.81 -10.73 3.07
C ASP A 184 -4.05 -11.18 4.52
N VAL A 185 -3.11 -10.90 5.44
CA VAL A 185 -3.27 -11.21 6.86
C VAL A 185 -4.22 -10.21 7.53
N MET A 186 -4.10 -8.91 7.24
CA MET A 186 -4.95 -7.88 7.82
C MET A 186 -6.42 -8.08 7.42
N ASP A 187 -6.66 -8.40 6.14
CA ASP A 187 -8.00 -8.59 5.57
C ASP A 187 -8.52 -10.03 5.76
N GLN A 188 -7.74 -10.93 6.37
CA GLN A 188 -8.05 -12.37 6.50
C GLN A 188 -8.38 -13.05 5.14
N ALA A 189 -7.77 -12.56 4.06
CA ALA A 189 -8.02 -13.02 2.71
C ALA A 189 -7.38 -14.40 2.48
N VAL A 190 -8.20 -15.45 2.34
CA VAL A 190 -7.71 -16.82 2.14
C VAL A 190 -7.16 -17.10 0.73
N LEU A 191 -7.46 -16.22 -0.24
CA LEU A 191 -7.02 -16.35 -1.63
C LEU A 191 -6.35 -15.06 -2.14
N ARG A 192 -5.27 -15.23 -2.90
CA ARG A 192 -4.60 -14.17 -3.67
C ARG A 192 -4.27 -14.68 -5.06
N ARG A 193 -4.74 -13.96 -6.09
CA ARG A 193 -4.56 -14.31 -7.52
C ARG A 193 -4.97 -15.78 -7.84
N GLY A 194 -6.12 -16.20 -7.30
CA GLY A 194 -6.68 -17.54 -7.52
C GLY A 194 -5.95 -18.68 -6.80
N ARG A 195 -5.07 -18.38 -5.85
CA ARG A 195 -4.30 -19.37 -5.06
C ARG A 195 -4.42 -19.08 -3.58
N PRO A 196 -4.17 -20.06 -2.68
CA PRO A 196 -4.11 -19.80 -1.25
C PRO A 196 -3.16 -18.64 -0.93
N ALA A 197 -3.61 -17.70 -0.11
CA ALA A 197 -2.74 -16.68 0.45
C ALA A 197 -1.63 -17.34 1.31
N LEU A 198 -0.50 -16.66 1.51
CA LEU A 198 0.67 -17.25 2.16
C LEU A 198 0.33 -17.78 3.57
N HIS A 199 -0.43 -17.01 4.35
CA HIS A 199 -0.85 -17.41 5.69
C HIS A 199 -1.78 -18.64 5.67
N ALA A 200 -2.64 -18.75 4.65
CA ALA A 200 -3.55 -19.88 4.48
C ALA A 200 -2.79 -21.15 4.06
N GLU A 201 -1.83 -21.04 3.11
CA GLU A 201 -0.95 -22.14 2.70
C GLU A 201 -0.20 -22.73 3.92
N LEU A 202 0.34 -21.88 4.78
CA LEU A 202 1.04 -22.32 5.99
C LEU A 202 0.10 -22.86 7.07
N THR A 203 -1.10 -22.31 7.19
CA THR A 203 -2.14 -22.84 8.08
C THR A 203 -2.46 -24.29 7.71
N ASP A 204 -2.77 -24.54 6.44
CA ASP A 204 -3.10 -25.89 5.95
C ASP A 204 -1.93 -26.87 6.11
N ARG A 205 -0.71 -26.42 5.82
CA ARG A 205 0.51 -27.24 5.97
C ARG A 205 0.70 -27.73 7.41
N TYR A 206 0.32 -26.94 8.40
CA TYR A 206 0.55 -27.24 9.82
C TYR A 206 -0.70 -27.73 10.57
N ALA A 207 -1.89 -27.69 9.96
CA ALA A 207 -3.16 -28.09 10.59
C ALA A 207 -3.19 -29.55 11.07
N GLY A 208 -2.47 -30.46 10.41
CA GLY A 208 -2.37 -31.86 10.83
C GLY A 208 -1.39 -32.10 11.98
N ARG A 209 -0.49 -31.15 12.26
CA ARG A 209 0.57 -31.25 13.28
C ARG A 209 0.26 -30.47 14.55
N ALA A 210 -0.53 -29.41 14.41
CA ALA A 210 -1.01 -28.57 15.49
C ALA A 210 -2.51 -28.36 15.28
N GLY A 211 -3.31 -28.35 16.35
CA GLY A 211 -4.75 -28.06 16.22
C GLY A 211 -5.01 -26.78 15.41
N VAL A 212 -6.14 -26.74 14.69
CA VAL A 212 -6.46 -25.74 13.65
C VAL A 212 -6.13 -24.30 14.07
N GLU A 213 -6.51 -23.89 15.27
CA GLU A 213 -6.30 -22.51 15.73
C GLU A 213 -4.81 -22.18 15.98
N ARG A 214 -4.00 -23.17 16.37
CA ARG A 214 -2.55 -22.99 16.52
C ARG A 214 -1.87 -22.91 15.16
N ALA A 215 -2.32 -23.71 14.18
CA ALA A 215 -1.85 -23.64 12.81
C ALA A 215 -2.20 -22.30 12.15
N ARG A 216 -3.43 -21.79 12.37
CA ARG A 216 -3.89 -20.48 11.88
C ARG A 216 -3.00 -19.34 12.39
N ARG A 217 -2.76 -19.30 13.71
CA ARG A 217 -1.88 -18.31 14.33
C ARG A 217 -0.45 -18.40 13.80
N PHE A 218 0.08 -19.61 13.64
CA PHE A 218 1.40 -19.81 13.03
C PHE A 218 1.46 -19.29 11.59
N GLY A 219 0.47 -19.61 10.76
CA GLY A 219 0.40 -19.15 9.37
C GLY A 219 0.37 -17.63 9.27
N GLN A 220 -0.41 -16.95 10.12
CA GLN A 220 -0.46 -15.50 10.21
C GLN A 220 0.89 -14.90 10.63
N SER A 221 1.51 -15.41 11.70
CA SER A 221 2.83 -14.94 12.15
C SER A 221 3.91 -15.14 11.10
N ALA A 222 3.93 -16.29 10.42
CA ALA A 222 4.90 -16.57 9.38
C ALA A 222 4.71 -15.68 8.13
N ALA A 223 3.46 -15.31 7.80
CA ALA A 223 3.18 -14.36 6.74
C ALA A 223 3.65 -12.93 7.07
N VAL A 224 3.48 -12.47 8.32
CA VAL A 224 4.04 -11.18 8.76
C VAL A 224 5.57 -11.16 8.53
N LEU A 225 6.27 -12.20 9.01
CA LEU A 225 7.72 -12.34 8.83
C LEU A 225 8.13 -12.45 7.34
N ALA A 226 7.32 -13.11 6.51
CA ALA A 226 7.55 -13.17 5.06
C ALA A 226 7.44 -11.79 4.42
N GLY A 227 6.48 -10.97 4.86
CA GLY A 227 6.36 -9.57 4.43
C GLY A 227 7.57 -8.74 4.83
N ASP A 228 8.00 -8.85 6.09
CA ASP A 228 9.19 -8.15 6.60
C ASP A 228 10.46 -8.52 5.83
N LEU A 229 10.63 -9.81 5.51
CA LEU A 229 11.74 -10.29 4.69
C LEU A 229 11.72 -9.68 3.28
N ALA A 230 10.54 -9.62 2.65
CA ALA A 230 10.39 -9.03 1.32
C ALA A 230 10.71 -7.52 1.34
N LEU A 231 10.31 -6.80 2.39
CA LEU A 231 10.66 -5.39 2.59
C LEU A 231 12.16 -5.20 2.77
N ALA A 232 12.81 -6.01 3.63
CA ALA A 232 14.25 -5.95 3.85
C ALA A 232 15.03 -6.21 2.55
N TRP A 233 14.61 -7.18 1.75
CA TRP A 233 15.23 -7.44 0.45
C TRP A 233 14.97 -6.32 -0.56
N ALA A 234 13.82 -5.65 -0.52
CA ALA A 234 13.56 -4.47 -1.34
C ALA A 234 14.53 -3.34 -0.99
N ASP A 235 14.69 -3.05 0.31
CA ASP A 235 15.62 -2.04 0.82
C ASP A 235 17.08 -2.36 0.43
N ASP A 236 17.50 -3.62 0.56
CA ASP A 236 18.82 -4.09 0.13
C ASP A 236 19.04 -3.82 -1.36
N VAL A 237 18.05 -4.12 -2.22
CA VAL A 237 18.17 -3.90 -3.67
C VAL A 237 18.33 -2.41 -3.99
N VAL A 238 17.60 -1.52 -3.33
CA VAL A 238 17.77 -0.07 -3.50
C VAL A 238 19.15 0.38 -3.03
N ALA A 239 19.59 -0.09 -1.86
CA ALA A 239 20.90 0.26 -1.31
C ALA A 239 22.08 -0.24 -2.16
N GLU A 240 21.94 -1.41 -2.77
CA GLU A 240 22.94 -2.03 -3.66
C GLU A 240 22.86 -1.52 -5.10
N THR A 241 21.88 -0.67 -5.46
CA THR A 241 21.75 -0.13 -6.82
C THR A 241 22.83 0.93 -7.06
N PRO A 242 23.72 0.75 -8.05
CA PRO A 242 24.73 1.74 -8.38
C PRO A 242 24.09 3.03 -8.89
N LEU A 243 24.31 4.14 -8.21
CA LEU A 243 23.78 5.46 -8.55
C LEU A 243 24.87 6.51 -8.32
N GLU A 244 24.81 7.60 -9.07
CA GLU A 244 25.57 8.81 -8.76
C GLU A 244 25.21 9.31 -7.35
N ALA A 245 26.15 9.95 -6.66
CA ALA A 245 26.00 10.30 -5.24
C ALA A 245 24.73 11.12 -4.97
N TRP A 246 24.46 12.15 -5.79
CA TRP A 246 23.28 13.00 -5.65
C TRP A 246 21.99 12.25 -6.00
N THR A 247 21.96 11.55 -7.14
CA THR A 247 20.84 10.70 -7.55
C THR A 247 20.47 9.68 -6.48
N GLY A 248 21.47 9.06 -5.85
CA GLY A 248 21.28 8.14 -4.74
C GLY A 248 20.60 8.79 -3.53
N VAL A 249 20.88 10.06 -3.21
CA VAL A 249 20.19 10.79 -2.12
C VAL A 249 18.72 10.98 -2.47
N VAL A 250 18.42 11.44 -3.68
CA VAL A 250 17.04 11.68 -4.13
C VAL A 250 16.23 10.38 -4.15
N VAL A 251 16.78 9.32 -4.74
CA VAL A 251 16.14 8.00 -4.81
C VAL A 251 15.86 7.44 -3.40
N ARG A 252 16.83 7.52 -2.47
CA ARG A 252 16.62 7.06 -1.09
C ARG A 252 15.53 7.84 -0.36
N ARG A 253 15.43 9.16 -0.59
CA ARG A 253 14.37 9.98 -0.01
C ARG A 253 13.00 9.58 -0.56
N LEU A 254 12.85 9.50 -1.89
CA LEU A 254 11.61 9.05 -2.53
C LEU A 254 11.20 7.64 -2.09
N TRP A 255 12.16 6.73 -1.95
CA TRP A 255 11.95 5.37 -1.46
C TRP A 255 11.48 5.35 0.01
N SER A 256 12.05 6.21 0.85
CA SER A 256 11.60 6.39 2.23
C SER A 256 10.17 6.92 2.30
N ASP A 257 9.88 8.00 1.57
CA ASP A 257 8.56 8.61 1.53
C ASP A 257 7.50 7.59 1.07
N MET A 258 7.77 6.87 -0.03
CA MET A 258 6.85 5.86 -0.57
C MET A 258 6.48 4.79 0.45
N ARG A 259 7.45 4.28 1.22
CA ARG A 259 7.20 3.26 2.25
C ARG A 259 6.38 3.83 3.40
N THR A 260 6.71 5.02 3.88
CA THR A 260 5.96 5.69 4.95
C THR A 260 4.52 5.97 4.53
N GLU A 261 4.32 6.48 3.32
CA GLU A 261 3.00 6.79 2.77
C GLU A 261 2.15 5.54 2.59
N MET A 262 2.73 4.46 2.05
CA MET A 262 2.05 3.18 1.91
C MET A 262 1.57 2.65 3.27
N VAL A 263 2.43 2.66 4.30
CA VAL A 263 2.08 2.21 5.66
C VAL A 263 1.01 3.10 6.27
N ALA A 264 1.13 4.43 6.14
CA ALA A 264 0.13 5.37 6.63
C ALA A 264 -1.23 5.15 5.95
N GLY A 265 -1.24 4.93 4.63
CA GLY A 265 -2.44 4.59 3.87
C GLY A 265 -3.09 3.29 4.34
N GLN A 266 -2.30 2.23 4.54
CA GLN A 266 -2.79 0.96 5.07
C GLN A 266 -3.39 1.12 6.48
N PHE A 267 -2.74 1.89 7.35
CA PHE A 267 -3.27 2.16 8.69
C PHE A 267 -4.62 2.87 8.64
N LEU A 268 -4.75 3.91 7.81
CA LEU A 268 -6.02 4.64 7.65
C LEU A 268 -7.13 3.74 7.11
N ASP A 269 -6.80 2.80 6.20
CA ASP A 269 -7.75 1.82 5.66
C ASP A 269 -8.26 0.88 6.76
N VAL A 270 -7.36 0.22 7.49
CA VAL A 270 -7.72 -0.72 8.58
C VAL A 270 -8.44 -0.01 9.73
N GLN A 271 -8.00 1.18 10.11
CA GLN A 271 -8.67 1.95 11.17
C GLN A 271 -10.04 2.48 10.70
N GLY A 272 -10.21 2.73 9.40
CA GLY A 272 -11.49 3.05 8.76
C GLY A 272 -12.53 1.95 8.92
N GLN A 273 -12.11 0.69 8.71
CA GLN A 273 -12.99 -0.48 8.86
C GLN A 273 -13.51 -0.63 10.30
N VAL A 274 -12.68 -0.34 11.32
CA VAL A 274 -13.07 -0.49 12.74
C VAL A 274 -13.98 0.65 13.21
N THR A 275 -13.67 1.88 12.82
CA THR A 275 -14.37 3.06 13.37
C THR A 275 -15.64 3.43 12.62
N GLY A 276 -15.85 2.90 11.41
CA GLY A 276 -16.93 3.33 10.51
C GLY A 276 -16.84 4.80 10.07
N VAL A 277 -15.82 5.54 10.54
CA VAL A 277 -15.60 6.96 10.22
C VAL A 277 -15.19 7.07 8.76
N SER A 278 -16.11 7.60 7.97
CA SER A 278 -16.09 7.59 6.51
C SER A 278 -16.33 9.00 5.95
N SER A 279 -15.61 10.02 6.43
CA SER A 279 -15.66 11.30 5.69
C SER A 279 -14.99 11.13 4.32
N LEU A 280 -15.55 11.78 3.29
CA LEU A 280 -15.01 11.72 1.92
C LEU A 280 -13.52 12.07 1.89
N ALA A 281 -13.12 13.12 2.61
CA ALA A 281 -11.74 13.56 2.72
C ALA A 281 -10.81 12.46 3.26
N ARG A 282 -11.25 11.69 4.26
CA ARG A 282 -10.44 10.67 4.91
C ARG A 282 -10.30 9.41 4.05
N VAL A 283 -11.38 9.03 3.36
CA VAL A 283 -11.37 7.92 2.40
C VAL A 283 -10.47 8.24 1.20
N LEU A 284 -10.60 9.46 0.64
CA LEU A 284 -9.70 9.92 -0.42
C LEU A 284 -8.25 10.01 0.06
N ARG A 285 -8.00 10.38 1.32
CA ARG A 285 -6.65 10.40 1.89
C ARG A 285 -6.06 8.99 1.97
N ALA A 286 -6.82 7.99 2.43
CA ALA A 286 -6.39 6.60 2.46
C ALA A 286 -6.10 6.09 1.03
N ALA A 287 -7.03 6.27 0.09
CA ALA A 287 -6.86 5.91 -1.32
C ALA A 287 -5.65 6.59 -1.98
N ARG A 288 -5.43 7.88 -1.67
CA ARG A 288 -4.26 8.62 -2.14
C ARG A 288 -2.97 7.97 -1.65
N LEU A 289 -2.84 7.77 -0.34
CA LEU A 289 -1.61 7.25 0.27
C LEU A 289 -1.33 5.79 -0.12
N LYS A 290 -2.31 4.90 0.09
CA LYS A 290 -2.20 3.45 -0.13
C LYS A 290 -2.03 3.09 -1.60
N SER A 291 -2.67 3.84 -2.49
CA SER A 291 -2.78 3.43 -3.89
C SER A 291 -2.23 4.46 -4.86
N ALA A 292 -2.66 5.73 -4.81
CA ALA A 292 -2.22 6.71 -5.81
C ALA A 292 -0.71 7.00 -5.73
N LEU A 293 -0.22 7.28 -4.52
CA LEU A 293 1.19 7.57 -4.29
C LEU A 293 2.04 6.33 -4.52
N TYR A 294 1.73 5.27 -3.79
CA TYR A 294 2.47 4.02 -3.81
C TYR A 294 2.51 3.34 -5.18
N SER A 295 1.38 3.30 -5.90
CA SER A 295 1.26 2.48 -7.11
C SER A 295 1.60 3.23 -8.39
N VAL A 296 1.57 4.56 -8.40
CA VAL A 296 1.78 5.35 -9.62
C VAL A 296 2.75 6.50 -9.42
N GLU A 297 2.45 7.48 -8.56
CA GLU A 297 3.29 8.68 -8.40
C GLU A 297 4.73 8.35 -8.02
N ARG A 298 4.94 7.52 -7.00
CA ARG A 298 6.28 7.19 -6.49
C ARG A 298 7.07 6.33 -7.48
N PRO A 299 6.50 5.31 -8.15
CA PRO A 299 7.16 4.64 -9.27
C PRO A 299 7.61 5.59 -10.39
N LEU A 300 6.77 6.54 -10.81
CA LEU A 300 7.15 7.54 -11.81
C LEU A 300 8.29 8.43 -11.30
N ALA A 301 8.18 8.91 -10.06
CA ALA A 301 9.18 9.77 -9.43
C ALA A 301 10.54 9.06 -9.30
N LEU A 302 10.54 7.78 -8.94
CA LEU A 302 11.75 6.96 -8.86
C LEU A 302 12.39 6.80 -10.24
N GLY A 303 11.60 6.50 -11.27
CA GLY A 303 12.07 6.40 -12.66
C GLY A 303 12.66 7.72 -13.18
N ALA A 304 11.98 8.83 -12.93
CA ALA A 304 12.47 10.17 -13.29
C ALA A 304 13.76 10.52 -12.54
N ALA A 305 13.84 10.21 -11.24
CA ALA A 305 15.01 10.49 -10.42
C ALA A 305 16.24 9.68 -10.87
N VAL A 306 16.11 8.38 -11.15
CA VAL A 306 17.26 7.58 -11.65
C VAL A 306 17.77 8.07 -13.02
N ALA A 307 16.90 8.72 -13.79
CA ALA A 307 17.22 9.34 -15.08
C ALA A 307 17.75 10.78 -14.97
N GLY A 308 17.87 11.33 -13.75
CA GLY A 308 18.35 12.70 -13.54
C GLY A 308 17.41 13.78 -14.07
N ALA A 309 16.09 13.51 -14.11
CA ALA A 309 15.09 14.48 -14.53
C ALA A 309 15.16 15.77 -13.69
N ASP A 310 14.93 16.91 -14.33
CA ASP A 310 14.81 18.18 -13.62
C ASP A 310 13.55 18.24 -12.74
N ASP A 311 13.54 19.20 -11.82
CA ASP A 311 12.44 19.38 -10.87
C ASP A 311 11.09 19.65 -11.54
N VAL A 312 11.08 20.29 -12.73
CA VAL A 312 9.84 20.60 -13.45
C VAL A 312 9.22 19.32 -13.98
N THR A 313 10.02 18.50 -14.65
CA THR A 313 9.64 17.20 -15.21
C THR A 313 9.21 16.25 -14.10
N LEU A 314 9.99 16.17 -13.02
CA LEU A 314 9.65 15.37 -11.85
C LEU A 314 8.29 15.77 -11.26
N ARG A 315 8.04 17.07 -11.05
CA ARG A 315 6.74 17.56 -10.54
C ARG A 315 5.58 17.21 -11.47
N ARG A 316 5.74 17.39 -12.78
CA ARG A 316 4.70 17.05 -13.77
C ARG A 316 4.36 15.56 -13.76
N LEU A 317 5.37 14.70 -13.71
CA LEU A 317 5.17 13.25 -13.60
C LEU A 317 4.53 12.87 -12.26
N CYS A 318 4.87 13.55 -11.16
CA CYS A 318 4.24 13.32 -9.87
C CYS A 318 2.75 13.69 -9.89
N ASP A 319 2.39 14.87 -10.42
CA ASP A 319 1.00 15.30 -10.52
C ASP A 319 0.18 14.40 -11.46
N ALA A 320 0.78 13.96 -12.56
CA ALA A 320 0.19 12.97 -13.46
C ALA A 320 -0.09 11.66 -12.73
N GLY A 321 0.92 11.12 -12.03
CA GLY A 321 0.81 9.87 -11.29
C GLY A 321 -0.21 9.92 -10.16
N ARG A 322 -0.32 11.06 -9.46
CA ARG A 322 -1.31 11.25 -8.40
C ARG A 322 -2.73 11.14 -8.93
N CYS A 323 -3.01 11.81 -10.05
CA CYS A 323 -4.35 11.82 -10.65
C CYS A 323 -4.69 10.43 -11.20
N VAL A 324 -3.80 9.84 -11.99
CA VAL A 324 -3.98 8.49 -12.57
C VAL A 324 -4.10 7.43 -11.48
N GLY A 325 -3.28 7.51 -10.44
CA GLY A 325 -3.30 6.57 -9.33
C GLY A 325 -4.58 6.65 -8.49
N LEU A 326 -5.16 7.85 -8.32
CA LEU A 326 -6.46 7.99 -7.66
C LEU A 326 -7.60 7.48 -8.55
N ALA A 327 -7.55 7.76 -9.86
CA ALA A 327 -8.49 7.19 -10.83
C ALA A 327 -8.46 5.65 -10.82
N PHE A 328 -7.25 5.07 -10.76
CA PHE A 328 -7.04 3.63 -10.64
C PHE A 328 -7.73 3.05 -9.40
N GLN A 329 -7.53 3.64 -8.22
CA GLN A 329 -8.16 3.11 -6.99
C GLN A 329 -9.68 3.22 -7.05
N LEU A 330 -10.22 4.36 -7.49
CA LEU A 330 -11.67 4.55 -7.60
C LEU A 330 -12.29 3.59 -8.64
N ARG A 331 -11.55 3.23 -9.68
CA ARG A 331 -11.96 2.19 -10.63
C ARG A 331 -11.94 0.80 -10.00
N ASP A 332 -10.91 0.48 -9.20
CA ASP A 332 -10.83 -0.80 -8.48
C ASP A 332 -12.03 -0.97 -7.51
N ASP A 333 -12.38 0.09 -6.77
CA ASP A 333 -13.58 0.12 -5.90
C ASP A 333 -14.88 -0.10 -6.70
N LEU A 334 -15.00 0.48 -7.90
CA LEU A 334 -16.13 0.25 -8.80
C LEU A 334 -16.17 -1.18 -9.32
N ASP A 335 -15.02 -1.74 -9.71
CA ASP A 335 -14.91 -3.07 -10.30
C ASP A 335 -15.11 -4.18 -9.26
N ASP A 336 -14.76 -3.97 -7.99
CA ASP A 336 -15.09 -4.90 -6.90
C ASP A 336 -16.60 -5.10 -6.80
N VAL A 337 -17.37 -4.02 -6.93
CA VAL A 337 -18.84 -4.08 -6.80
C VAL A 337 -19.51 -4.44 -8.12
N PHE A 338 -19.09 -3.87 -9.24
CA PHE A 338 -19.81 -3.93 -10.53
C PHE A 338 -19.10 -4.75 -11.62
N GLY A 339 -17.80 -5.02 -11.51
CA GLY A 339 -16.98 -5.67 -12.52
C GLY A 339 -17.30 -7.14 -12.75
N ASP A 340 -16.97 -7.68 -13.93
CA ASP A 340 -17.16 -9.10 -14.25
C ASP A 340 -16.08 -9.98 -13.56
N PRO A 341 -16.44 -11.00 -12.74
CA PRO A 341 -15.51 -11.94 -12.12
C PRO A 341 -14.58 -12.64 -13.12
N ARG A 342 -15.03 -12.80 -14.36
CA ARG A 342 -14.22 -13.36 -15.45
C ARG A 342 -13.09 -12.42 -15.86
N GLU A 343 -13.28 -11.12 -15.70
CA GLU A 343 -12.29 -10.08 -16.00
C GLU A 343 -11.44 -9.72 -14.77
N THR A 344 -12.03 -9.67 -13.58
CA THR A 344 -11.34 -9.27 -12.33
C THR A 344 -10.59 -10.42 -11.65
N GLY A 345 -10.99 -11.67 -11.90
CA GLY A 345 -10.39 -12.86 -11.29
C GLY A 345 -10.65 -13.01 -9.78
N LYS A 346 -11.62 -12.27 -9.24
CA LYS A 346 -12.04 -12.30 -7.83
C LYS A 346 -13.57 -12.40 -7.70
N ALA A 347 -14.06 -12.86 -6.55
CA ALA A 347 -15.49 -12.75 -6.21
C ALA A 347 -15.87 -11.27 -6.05
N ARG A 348 -17.10 -10.90 -6.41
CA ARG A 348 -17.59 -9.51 -6.29
C ARG A 348 -17.91 -9.16 -4.84
N GLY A 349 -17.84 -7.88 -4.52
CA GLY A 349 -18.23 -7.33 -3.23
C GLY A 349 -17.30 -7.78 -2.10
N GLY A 350 -16.00 -7.91 -2.39
CA GLY A 350 -14.99 -8.15 -1.36
C GLY A 350 -14.99 -7.01 -0.35
N ASP A 351 -14.94 -5.77 -0.86
CA ASP A 351 -14.89 -4.56 -0.03
C ASP A 351 -16.17 -4.40 0.81
N ILE A 352 -17.33 -4.75 0.23
CA ILE A 352 -18.61 -4.72 0.96
C ILE A 352 -18.61 -5.73 2.10
N ARG A 353 -18.12 -6.96 1.86
CA ARG A 353 -18.03 -8.02 2.88
C ARG A 353 -17.03 -7.67 3.99
N GLU A 354 -15.94 -7.02 3.63
CA GLU A 354 -14.90 -6.56 4.55
C GLU A 354 -15.30 -5.29 5.32
N GLY A 355 -16.39 -4.64 4.92
CA GLY A 355 -16.88 -3.43 5.57
C GLY A 355 -16.06 -2.19 5.24
N LYS A 356 -15.31 -2.22 4.13
CA LYS A 356 -14.44 -1.12 3.72
C LYS A 356 -15.29 0.12 3.36
N PRO A 357 -15.04 1.28 4.00
CA PRO A 357 -15.72 2.52 3.66
C PRO A 357 -15.11 3.14 2.39
N THR A 358 -15.28 2.46 1.25
CA THR A 358 -14.76 2.94 -0.05
C THR A 358 -15.38 4.27 -0.44
N TYR A 359 -14.72 5.02 -1.33
CA TYR A 359 -15.23 6.34 -1.74
C TYR A 359 -16.63 6.23 -2.34
N LEU A 360 -16.88 5.14 -3.07
CA LEU A 360 -18.18 4.80 -3.64
C LEU A 360 -19.28 4.66 -2.57
N VAL A 361 -19.03 3.89 -1.52
CA VAL A 361 -20.00 3.70 -0.43
C VAL A 361 -20.21 4.99 0.34
N THR A 362 -19.15 5.75 0.59
CA THR A 362 -19.24 7.03 1.28
C THR A 362 -20.06 8.06 0.51
N VAL A 363 -19.87 8.18 -0.81
CA VAL A 363 -20.69 9.06 -1.66
C VAL A 363 -22.16 8.63 -1.61
N ALA A 364 -22.45 7.33 -1.65
CA ALA A 364 -23.83 6.83 -1.56
C ALA A 364 -24.48 7.19 -0.22
N ARG A 365 -23.77 6.99 0.88
CA ARG A 365 -24.25 7.35 2.23
C ARG A 365 -24.53 8.85 2.34
N ALA A 366 -23.58 9.70 1.96
CA ALA A 366 -23.73 11.16 2.04
C ALA A 366 -24.93 11.65 1.22
N ARG A 367 -25.15 11.08 0.02
CA ARG A 367 -26.29 11.43 -0.83
C ARG A 367 -27.62 10.92 -0.27
N ALA A 368 -27.64 9.71 0.31
CA ALA A 368 -28.83 9.17 0.98
C ALA A 368 -29.20 9.99 2.22
N GLU A 369 -28.22 10.41 3.02
CA GLU A 369 -28.40 11.32 4.17
C GLU A 369 -29.00 12.66 3.73
N ALA A 370 -28.41 13.29 2.70
CA ALA A 370 -28.90 14.56 2.17
C ALA A 370 -30.33 14.47 1.59
N ALA A 371 -30.71 13.31 1.04
CA ALA A 371 -32.05 13.05 0.51
C ALA A 371 -33.06 12.57 1.56
N GLY A 372 -32.63 12.27 2.80
CA GLY A 372 -33.47 11.65 3.82
C GLY A 372 -33.89 10.21 3.49
N ASP A 373 -33.14 9.49 2.65
CA ASP A 373 -33.44 8.12 2.22
C ASP A 373 -33.03 7.10 3.28
N THR A 374 -33.90 6.92 4.27
CA THR A 374 -33.69 5.96 5.37
C THR A 374 -33.63 4.50 4.88
N GLY A 375 -34.25 4.19 3.74
CA GLY A 375 -34.22 2.85 3.15
C GLY A 375 -32.83 2.49 2.62
N ALA A 376 -32.23 3.40 1.86
CA ALA A 376 -30.85 3.26 1.38
C ALA A 376 -29.85 3.14 2.54
N LEU A 377 -29.97 3.99 3.55
CA LEU A 377 -29.11 3.95 4.74
C LEU A 377 -29.22 2.62 5.48
N ALA A 378 -30.44 2.12 5.70
CA ALA A 378 -30.65 0.83 6.36
C ALA A 378 -30.08 -0.36 5.58
N VAL A 379 -30.04 -0.29 4.24
CA VAL A 379 -29.36 -1.31 3.42
C VAL A 379 -27.86 -1.22 3.61
N LEU A 380 -27.26 -0.02 3.52
CA LEU A 380 -25.81 0.15 3.69
C LEU A 380 -25.35 -0.28 5.10
N ASP A 381 -26.07 0.12 6.14
CA ASP A 381 -25.76 -0.24 7.54
C ASP A 381 -25.84 -1.75 7.79
N ARG A 382 -26.81 -2.44 7.16
CA ARG A 382 -27.02 -3.88 7.35
C ARG A 382 -26.06 -4.74 6.55
N ARG A 383 -25.64 -4.30 5.36
CA ARG A 383 -24.90 -5.13 4.40
C ARG A 383 -23.39 -4.91 4.42
N LEU A 384 -22.93 -3.73 4.83
CA LEU A 384 -21.50 -3.44 4.92
C LEU A 384 -20.88 -4.18 6.10
N GLY A 385 -19.85 -4.99 5.84
CA GLY A 385 -19.18 -5.82 6.85
C GLY A 385 -19.88 -7.15 7.14
N ASP A 386 -20.89 -7.55 6.35
CA ASP A 386 -21.57 -8.84 6.50
C ASP A 386 -20.70 -9.98 5.90
N PRO A 387 -20.07 -10.84 6.73
CA PRO A 387 -19.25 -11.95 6.21
C PRO A 387 -20.06 -12.96 5.40
N ALA A 388 -21.38 -13.03 5.63
CA ALA A 388 -22.32 -13.90 4.93
C ALA A 388 -23.00 -13.22 3.73
N LEU A 389 -22.45 -12.11 3.24
CA LEU A 389 -23.00 -11.36 2.11
C LEU A 389 -23.26 -12.27 0.90
N THR A 390 -24.55 -12.46 0.58
CA THR A 390 -25.02 -13.24 -0.56
C THR A 390 -25.08 -12.38 -1.83
N GLU A 391 -25.16 -13.00 -3.01
CA GLU A 391 -25.38 -12.27 -4.27
C GLU A 391 -26.71 -11.49 -4.29
N SER A 392 -27.73 -11.95 -3.55
CA SER A 392 -28.98 -11.17 -3.42
C SER A 392 -28.76 -9.91 -2.59
N ALA A 393 -28.06 -10.02 -1.47
CA ALA A 393 -27.72 -8.88 -0.63
C ALA A 393 -26.78 -7.89 -1.34
N LEU A 394 -25.83 -8.39 -2.13
CA LEU A 394 -24.96 -7.54 -2.95
C LEU A 394 -25.73 -6.81 -4.06
N ARG A 395 -26.79 -7.41 -4.62
CA ARG A 395 -27.71 -6.69 -5.54
C ARG A 395 -28.43 -5.55 -4.85
N GLU A 396 -28.92 -5.72 -3.62
CA GLU A 396 -29.53 -4.61 -2.86
C GLU A 396 -28.56 -3.44 -2.69
N VAL A 397 -27.29 -3.72 -2.36
CA VAL A 397 -26.25 -2.68 -2.26
C VAL A 397 -26.02 -2.00 -3.61
N ARG A 398 -25.92 -2.75 -4.70
CA ARG A 398 -25.78 -2.18 -6.06
C ARG A 398 -26.93 -1.25 -6.41
N ASP A 399 -28.15 -1.66 -6.10
CA ASP A 399 -29.35 -0.87 -6.39
C ASP A 399 -29.30 0.46 -5.63
N VAL A 400 -28.87 0.46 -4.35
CA VAL A 400 -28.64 1.69 -3.57
C VAL A 400 -27.53 2.56 -4.17
N LEU A 401 -26.38 1.98 -4.54
CA LEU A 401 -25.27 2.72 -5.14
C LEU A 401 -25.66 3.37 -6.49
N VAL A 402 -26.58 2.77 -7.23
CA VAL A 402 -27.13 3.32 -8.48
C VAL A 402 -28.19 4.37 -8.18
N ALA A 403 -29.18 4.07 -7.32
CA ALA A 403 -30.30 4.95 -7.01
C ALA A 403 -29.86 6.28 -6.37
N THR A 404 -28.83 6.24 -5.52
CA THR A 404 -28.21 7.43 -4.92
C THR A 404 -27.41 8.27 -5.92
N GLY A 405 -27.11 7.74 -7.11
CA GLY A 405 -26.25 8.37 -8.10
C GLY A 405 -24.75 8.28 -7.78
N ALA A 406 -24.37 7.50 -6.75
CA ALA A 406 -22.97 7.38 -6.34
C ALA A 406 -22.11 6.75 -7.43
N ARG A 407 -22.58 5.68 -8.08
CA ARG A 407 -21.86 5.04 -9.18
C ARG A 407 -21.48 6.04 -10.28
N ALA A 408 -22.46 6.78 -10.80
CA ALA A 408 -22.24 7.76 -11.87
C ALA A 408 -21.30 8.90 -11.42
N THR A 409 -21.40 9.32 -10.16
CA THR A 409 -20.52 10.35 -9.57
C THR A 409 -19.06 9.88 -9.57
N VAL A 410 -18.81 8.64 -9.12
CA VAL A 410 -17.45 8.08 -9.06
C VAL A 410 -16.91 7.80 -10.46
N GLU A 411 -17.72 7.26 -11.38
CA GLU A 411 -17.32 7.07 -12.79
C GLU A 411 -16.88 8.40 -13.42
N ALA A 412 -17.66 9.47 -13.25
CA ALA A 412 -17.29 10.79 -13.77
C ALA A 412 -16.02 11.36 -13.11
N LYS A 413 -15.79 11.08 -11.82
CA LYS A 413 -14.57 11.49 -11.12
C LYS A 413 -13.33 10.76 -11.65
N VAL A 414 -13.45 9.45 -11.93
CA VAL A 414 -12.39 8.65 -12.56
C VAL A 414 -11.99 9.28 -13.90
N ASP A 415 -12.96 9.62 -14.75
CA ASP A 415 -12.70 10.20 -16.07
C ASP A 415 -12.02 11.57 -15.97
N ARG A 416 -12.47 12.43 -15.03
CA ARG A 416 -11.83 13.74 -14.77
C ARG A 416 -10.37 13.59 -14.32
N LEU A 417 -10.11 12.69 -13.38
CA LEU A 417 -8.77 12.44 -12.85
C LEU A 417 -7.85 11.86 -13.92
N ALA A 418 -8.34 10.92 -14.75
CA ALA A 418 -7.58 10.38 -15.86
C ALA A 418 -7.18 11.47 -16.88
N ALA A 419 -8.14 12.29 -17.30
CA ALA A 419 -7.90 13.39 -18.23
C ALA A 419 -6.94 14.44 -17.65
N GLN A 420 -7.07 14.77 -16.37
CA GLN A 420 -6.17 15.69 -15.68
C GLN A 420 -4.75 15.14 -15.60
N GLY A 421 -4.60 13.86 -15.25
CA GLY A 421 -3.30 13.20 -15.17
C GLY A 421 -2.56 13.25 -16.51
N LEU A 422 -3.28 13.00 -17.62
CA LEU A 422 -2.70 13.10 -18.96
C LEU A 422 -2.32 14.52 -19.36
N ARG A 423 -3.08 15.55 -18.96
CA ARG A 423 -2.67 16.95 -19.18
C ARG A 423 -1.37 17.30 -18.44
N HIS A 424 -1.20 16.80 -17.22
CA HIS A 424 0.07 16.98 -16.50
C HIS A 424 1.22 16.27 -17.20
N PHE A 425 0.99 15.05 -17.69
CA PHE A 425 1.96 14.26 -18.44
C PHE A 425 2.35 14.92 -19.77
N ASP A 426 1.37 15.33 -20.58
CA ASP A 426 1.56 15.95 -21.89
C ASP A 426 2.27 17.33 -21.78
N GLY A 427 2.29 17.94 -20.59
CA GLY A 427 3.03 19.17 -20.27
C GLY A 427 4.47 18.97 -19.78
N ALA A 428 4.99 17.73 -19.72
CA ALA A 428 6.37 17.43 -19.37
C ALA A 428 7.27 17.38 -20.62
N ALA A 429 8.52 17.84 -20.50
CA ALA A 429 9.52 17.69 -21.56
C ALA A 429 10.12 16.28 -21.49
N LEU A 430 9.69 15.39 -22.38
CA LEU A 430 10.04 13.97 -22.36
C LEU A 430 10.63 13.50 -23.70
N ASP A 431 11.51 12.51 -23.63
CA ASP A 431 12.01 11.77 -24.78
C ASP A 431 10.87 10.96 -25.43
N PRO A 432 10.63 11.12 -26.74
CA PRO A 432 9.51 10.44 -27.43
C PRO A 432 9.54 8.92 -27.37
N GLU A 433 10.73 8.28 -27.35
CA GLU A 433 10.83 6.82 -27.32
C GLU A 433 10.25 6.25 -26.03
N GLY A 434 10.44 6.93 -24.89
CA GLY A 434 9.87 6.52 -23.61
C GLY A 434 8.48 7.09 -23.35
N ALA A 435 8.19 8.30 -23.84
CA ALA A 435 6.93 8.99 -23.56
C ALA A 435 5.71 8.26 -24.13
N GLY A 436 5.81 7.71 -25.34
CA GLY A 436 4.70 6.99 -25.98
C GLY A 436 4.22 5.78 -25.16
N PRO A 437 5.09 4.80 -24.87
CA PRO A 437 4.77 3.65 -24.03
C PRO A 437 4.33 4.04 -22.61
N LEU A 438 4.95 5.07 -22.01
CA LEU A 438 4.55 5.56 -20.70
C LEU A 438 3.11 6.11 -20.70
N ARG A 439 2.75 6.90 -21.70
CA ARG A 439 1.40 7.44 -21.87
C ARG A 439 0.37 6.33 -22.02
N ALA A 440 0.67 5.31 -22.83
CA ALA A 440 -0.19 4.14 -23.00
C ALA A 440 -0.37 3.36 -21.68
N LEU A 441 0.70 3.22 -20.89
CA LEU A 441 0.64 2.58 -19.58
C LEU A 441 -0.19 3.38 -18.58
N LEU A 442 -0.09 4.71 -18.57
CA LEU A 442 -0.90 5.59 -17.72
C LEU A 442 -2.39 5.52 -18.07
N LEU A 443 -2.73 5.53 -19.36
CA LEU A 443 -4.10 5.31 -19.86
C LEU A 443 -4.66 3.97 -19.40
N ALA A 444 -3.91 2.89 -19.60
CA ALA A 444 -4.32 1.56 -19.17
C ALA A 444 -4.48 1.46 -17.64
N THR A 445 -3.62 2.15 -16.89
CA THR A 445 -3.67 2.19 -15.42
C THR A 445 -4.90 2.95 -14.91
N ALA A 446 -5.30 4.04 -15.58
CA ALA A 446 -6.52 4.77 -15.25
C ALA A 446 -7.82 4.00 -15.56
N GLY A 447 -7.72 2.82 -16.19
CA GLY A 447 -8.89 2.05 -16.63
C GLY A 447 -9.58 2.63 -17.87
N ALA A 448 -8.91 3.51 -18.61
CA ALA A 448 -9.43 4.03 -19.88
C ALA A 448 -9.47 2.89 -20.90
N ARG A 449 -10.68 2.53 -21.38
CA ARG A 449 -10.82 1.57 -22.48
C ARG A 449 -10.31 2.23 -23.76
N PRO A 450 -9.48 1.54 -24.57
CA PRO A 450 -9.14 2.03 -25.90
C PRO A 450 -10.42 2.16 -26.73
N GLY A 451 -10.81 3.41 -27.05
CA GLY A 451 -12.01 3.73 -27.83
C GLY A 451 -12.95 4.80 -27.26
N ALA A 452 -12.69 5.36 -26.07
CA ALA A 452 -13.52 6.46 -25.53
C ALA A 452 -13.21 7.84 -26.15
N ASP A 453 -12.09 7.99 -26.87
CA ASP A 453 -11.80 9.16 -27.71
C ASP A 453 -12.46 9.02 -29.09
N ALA A 454 -13.80 9.02 -29.13
CA ALA A 454 -14.59 9.25 -30.34
C ALA A 454 -16.05 9.63 -30.04
N ALA A 455 -16.33 10.36 -28.96
CA ALA A 455 -17.66 10.92 -28.74
C ALA A 455 -17.68 12.14 -27.79
N VAL A 456 -16.73 13.07 -27.94
CA VAL A 456 -17.02 14.45 -27.52
C VAL A 456 -17.94 15.02 -28.59
N ARG A 457 -19.26 14.95 -28.37
CA ARG A 457 -20.22 15.71 -29.17
C ARG A 457 -20.14 17.18 -28.71
N PRO A 458 -19.76 18.13 -29.58
CA PRO A 458 -19.85 19.53 -29.24
C PRO A 458 -21.31 19.97 -29.34
N GLY A 459 -21.82 20.56 -28.26
CA GLY A 459 -23.03 21.37 -28.28
C GLY A 459 -24.26 20.74 -27.66
N GLN A 460 -24.40 20.85 -26.34
CA GLN A 460 -25.67 21.12 -25.64
C GLN A 460 -25.40 21.83 -24.30
N ASP A 461 -24.76 23.00 -24.36
CA ASP A 461 -24.81 24.00 -23.27
C ASP A 461 -25.58 25.21 -23.77
N ALA A 462 -26.91 25.10 -23.77
CA ALA A 462 -27.83 26.23 -23.98
C ALA A 462 -29.26 25.87 -23.55
N ALA A 463 -29.47 25.43 -22.31
CA ALA A 463 -30.78 25.48 -21.66
C ALA A 463 -30.69 25.10 -20.15
N ALA A 464 -30.18 26.01 -19.32
CA ALA A 464 -30.49 26.03 -17.88
C ALA A 464 -30.16 27.41 -17.29
N ARG A 465 -30.74 28.46 -17.87
CA ARG A 465 -30.96 29.74 -17.17
C ARG A 465 -32.46 29.90 -17.03
N ASP A 466 -33.03 29.39 -15.95
CA ASP A 466 -34.11 30.02 -15.18
C ASP A 466 -34.65 29.02 -14.16
N ILE A 467 -34.25 29.16 -12.90
CA ILE A 467 -35.14 28.85 -11.78
C ILE A 467 -34.80 29.74 -10.59
N GLY A 468 -35.58 30.82 -10.48
CA GLY A 468 -36.29 31.17 -9.26
C GLY A 468 -35.48 31.64 -8.06
N ALA A 469 -35.46 32.95 -7.86
CA ALA A 469 -35.09 33.64 -6.63
C ALA A 469 -35.81 33.07 -5.38
N TRP A 470 -35.09 33.03 -4.25
CA TRP A 470 -35.66 33.01 -2.90
C TRP A 470 -35.36 34.34 -2.19
N PRO A 471 -36.33 34.95 -1.47
CA PRO A 471 -36.22 36.33 -0.96
C PRO A 471 -35.79 36.42 0.51
N GLY A 472 -35.12 37.53 0.85
CA GLY A 472 -34.82 37.99 2.22
C GLY A 472 -33.43 37.55 2.72
N ALA A 473 -32.54 38.38 3.25
CA ALA A 473 -32.68 39.73 3.78
C ALA A 473 -31.34 40.48 3.78
N ASP A 474 -31.48 41.79 3.62
CA ASP A 474 -30.69 42.91 4.15
C ASP A 474 -29.20 43.11 3.79
N THR A 475 -29.00 44.20 3.07
CA THR A 475 -27.73 44.88 2.81
C THR A 475 -27.47 45.92 3.92
N ARG A 476 -26.33 45.82 4.60
CA ARG A 476 -25.50 46.94 5.14
C ARG A 476 -24.50 46.38 6.15
N ASP A 477 -23.20 46.39 5.84
CA ASP A 477 -22.26 47.41 6.33
C ASP A 477 -20.80 47.04 5.99
N THR A 478 -20.12 48.03 5.42
CA THR A 478 -18.69 48.39 5.57
C THR A 478 -17.67 47.33 6.00
N ALA A 479 -16.61 47.11 5.22
CA ALA A 479 -15.38 47.91 5.25
C ALA A 479 -14.26 47.22 4.45
N ALA A 480 -13.52 48.02 3.70
CA ALA A 480 -12.29 47.66 3.00
C ALA A 480 -11.20 47.20 3.98
N TRP A 481 -10.19 46.46 3.50
CA TRP A 481 -8.74 46.77 3.61
C TRP A 481 -7.93 45.81 2.70
N PRO A 482 -6.69 46.15 2.33
CA PRO A 482 -6.15 45.97 0.97
C PRO A 482 -5.11 44.86 0.83
N GLY A 483 -4.94 44.43 -0.43
CA GLY A 483 -3.65 44.12 -1.07
C GLY A 483 -2.83 42.95 -0.52
N ASP A 484 -2.78 41.85 -1.28
CA ASP A 484 -1.57 41.04 -1.33
C ASP A 484 -1.35 40.50 -2.75
N ASP A 485 -0.35 41.05 -3.42
CA ASP A 485 0.22 40.55 -4.67
C ASP A 485 1.01 39.26 -4.36
N THR A 486 0.46 38.10 -4.70
CA THR A 486 1.26 36.88 -4.87
C THR A 486 0.84 36.10 -6.12
N PRO A 487 1.79 35.45 -6.84
CA PRO A 487 1.51 34.85 -8.13
C PRO A 487 0.88 33.47 -7.97
N ASP A 488 -0.33 33.35 -8.50
CA ASP A 488 -1.00 32.15 -9.05
C ASP A 488 -0.62 30.80 -8.39
N SER A 489 -1.10 30.61 -7.16
CA SER A 489 -1.19 29.27 -6.57
C SER A 489 -2.35 28.52 -7.23
N ALA A 490 -2.02 27.63 -8.17
CA ALA A 490 -2.98 26.73 -8.79
C ALA A 490 -3.81 26.00 -7.70
N ALA A 491 -5.12 26.21 -7.75
CA ALA A 491 -6.11 25.57 -6.91
C ALA A 491 -5.98 24.04 -6.95
N TRP A 492 -6.32 23.42 -5.83
CA TRP A 492 -6.20 21.97 -5.58
C TRP A 492 -7.14 21.17 -6.51
N PRO A 493 -6.79 19.93 -6.93
CA PRO A 493 -7.73 19.04 -7.63
C PRO A 493 -8.80 18.42 -6.72
N GLY A 494 -9.18 19.12 -5.65
CA GLY A 494 -10.18 18.71 -4.65
C GLY A 494 -11.41 19.62 -4.61
N ASP A 495 -11.53 20.61 -5.48
CA ASP A 495 -12.68 21.51 -5.54
C ASP A 495 -13.86 20.87 -6.31
N ASP A 496 -14.20 19.63 -5.96
CA ASP A 496 -15.56 19.14 -6.17
C ASP A 496 -16.37 19.68 -4.97
N PRO A 497 -17.49 20.41 -5.16
CA PRO A 497 -18.27 20.96 -4.04
C PRO A 497 -18.68 19.92 -2.99
N LEU A 498 -18.68 18.63 -3.36
CA LEU A 498 -18.95 17.50 -2.48
C LEU A 498 -17.75 17.10 -1.59
N ASP A 499 -16.51 17.40 -1.98
CA ASP A 499 -15.30 17.04 -1.24
C ASP A 499 -14.88 18.14 -0.23
N ALA A 500 -15.42 19.36 -0.36
CA ALA A 500 -15.04 20.55 0.42
C ALA A 500 -15.70 20.67 1.81
N ALA A 501 -16.57 19.74 2.20
CA ALA A 501 -17.26 19.77 3.49
C ALA A 501 -16.47 19.02 4.58
N GLY A 502 -15.41 19.65 5.10
CA GLY A 502 -14.70 19.20 6.29
C GLY A 502 -13.82 20.33 6.87
N PRO A 503 -13.68 20.46 8.20
CA PRO A 503 -12.88 21.53 8.79
C PRO A 503 -11.42 21.40 8.35
N GLY A 504 -10.85 22.54 7.91
CA GLY A 504 -9.53 22.62 7.30
C GLY A 504 -8.43 22.02 8.17
N GLU A 505 -7.82 20.94 7.69
CA GLU A 505 -6.54 20.45 8.18
C GLU A 505 -5.56 20.47 7.00
N ASP A 506 -4.91 21.62 6.82
CA ASP A 506 -3.78 21.82 5.91
C ASP A 506 -2.55 21.07 6.41
N GLY A 507 -2.57 19.74 6.28
CA GLY A 507 -1.44 18.85 6.46
C GLY A 507 -0.76 18.53 5.12
N VAL A 508 -0.48 19.55 4.30
CA VAL A 508 0.32 19.35 3.09
C VAL A 508 1.77 19.12 3.52
N VAL A 509 2.23 17.88 3.45
CA VAL A 509 3.68 17.60 3.39
C VAL A 509 4.19 18.22 2.09
N ARG A 510 4.60 19.50 2.16
CA ARG A 510 5.36 20.13 1.08
C ARG A 510 6.66 19.33 0.96
N LEU A 511 6.99 18.91 -0.26
CA LEU A 511 8.35 18.48 -0.59
C LEU A 511 9.29 19.61 -0.12
N LEU A 512 10.03 19.38 0.97
CA LEU A 512 11.03 20.37 1.41
C LEU A 512 11.96 20.66 0.22
N PRO A 513 12.21 21.93 -0.10
CA PRO A 513 13.04 22.31 -1.24
C PRO A 513 14.42 21.65 -1.10
N VAL A 514 14.94 21.21 -2.24
CA VAL A 514 16.30 20.73 -2.38
C VAL A 514 17.25 21.88 -1.97
N PRO A 515 18.17 21.71 -1.01
CA PRO A 515 19.09 22.77 -0.64
C PRO A 515 20.06 23.08 -1.80
N ASP A 516 20.18 24.36 -2.15
CA ASP A 516 21.14 24.89 -3.13
C ASP A 516 22.57 24.90 -2.53
N PRO A 517 23.53 24.12 -3.07
CA PRO A 517 24.90 24.10 -2.57
C PRO A 517 25.73 25.35 -2.95
N TYR A 518 25.20 26.29 -3.74
CA TYR A 518 25.90 27.52 -4.13
C TYR A 518 25.51 28.78 -3.35
N ALA A 519 24.60 28.68 -2.38
CA ALA A 519 24.15 29.82 -1.57
C ALA A 519 25.19 30.41 -0.59
N THR A 520 26.47 29.98 -0.63
CA THR A 520 27.56 30.59 0.15
C THR A 520 28.77 30.98 -0.70
N ARG A 521 28.58 31.84 -1.71
CA ARG A 521 29.66 32.71 -2.22
C ARG A 521 29.14 34.06 -2.73
N ALA A 522 28.76 34.93 -1.81
CA ALA A 522 28.95 36.36 -1.97
C ALA A 522 28.71 36.99 -0.60
N HIS A 523 29.76 37.48 0.06
CA HIS A 523 29.78 38.68 0.90
C HIS A 523 31.25 38.93 1.23
N GLY A 524 31.89 39.71 0.36
CA GLY A 524 33.21 40.25 0.60
C GLY A 524 33.20 41.14 1.85
N ARG A 525 34.15 40.92 2.75
CA ARG A 525 34.45 41.87 3.83
C ARG A 525 35.23 43.04 3.24
N THR A 526 34.53 44.11 2.89
CA THR A 526 35.08 45.46 2.94
C THR A 526 35.11 45.94 4.40
N GLY A 527 36.14 46.72 4.74
CA GLY A 527 36.60 46.94 6.11
C GLY A 527 35.86 47.97 6.95
N SER A 528 36.26 48.00 8.21
CA SER A 528 36.38 49.14 9.12
C SER A 528 37.55 48.76 10.06
N GLY A 529 38.53 49.59 10.38
CA GLY A 529 38.47 51.01 10.67
C GLY A 529 38.67 51.23 12.16
N ARG A 530 39.88 50.98 12.67
CA ARG A 530 40.58 51.72 13.73
C ARG A 530 42.03 51.26 13.83
#